data_AF-A0A8T8K9J9-F1
#
_entry.id   AF-A0A8T8K9J9-F1
#
_cell.length_a   1.000
_cell.length_b   1.000
_cell.length_c   1.000
_cell.angle_alpha   90.00
_cell.angle_beta   90.00
_cell.angle_gamma   90.00
#
_symmetry.space_group_name_H-M   'P 1'
#
loop_
_entity.id
_entity.type
_entity.pdbx_description
1 polymer ?
#
loop_
_entity_poly.entity_id
_entity_poly.type
_entity_poly.pdbx_seq_one_letter_code
_entity_poly.pdbx_strand_id
1 'polypeptide(L)'
;MAGPLRLRRSNERWSEKRVRTDLLSPLQNTFGATMNGPWFAPPEGWAARRLEMDNGDLALFCWNGQRAYWVGNTETPETLWRTEKYTFDEVPDEISEWVQRELFAQLEVEDPWLTEYETLAHFFLPVFLSKDGRESTRTFFRDHAGGFPDADRADGLAFYDDFLATGELDDYRYTMASKLGTSEGFDLSRMRATMGEFNVAKLLVDAGNDIRPEVELDSGHSVDFRVEDTLVEVTRPRPPSRRQVDTAVGAVKASGDAKTRDQLAAHPGAVLVVDCSSFPDDDWRRVYGEQPDVGYSPTIVFRARPDGSMEGYAYGSVPFPLPF
;
A
#
# COMPACT_ATOMS: atom_id res chain seq x y z
N MET A 1 -6.04 -6.88 -15.01
CA MET A 1 -5.09 -6.92 -13.89
C MET A 1 -5.55 -5.93 -12.86
N ALA A 2 -5.74 -6.44 -11.65
CA ALA A 2 -5.95 -5.65 -10.45
C ALA A 2 -4.80 -4.66 -10.25
N GLY A 3 -5.14 -3.45 -9.84
CA GLY A 3 -4.19 -2.35 -9.75
C GLY A 3 -4.74 -1.22 -8.90
N PRO A 4 -3.87 -0.33 -8.40
CA PRO A 4 -4.33 0.87 -7.71
C PRO A 4 -5.15 1.72 -8.67
N LEU A 5 -6.01 2.54 -8.07
CA LEU A 5 -6.81 3.53 -8.77
C LEU A 5 -5.90 4.45 -9.59
N ARG A 6 -6.23 4.63 -10.87
CA ARG A 6 -5.50 5.51 -11.79
C ARG A 6 -6.47 6.34 -12.60
N LEU A 7 -6.04 7.54 -12.95
CA LEU A 7 -6.77 8.39 -13.86
C LEU A 7 -6.53 7.95 -15.29
N ARG A 8 -7.57 8.00 -16.10
CA ARG A 8 -7.53 7.84 -17.56
C ARG A 8 -7.69 9.20 -18.20
N ARG A 9 -6.79 9.57 -19.11
CA ARG A 9 -6.84 10.86 -19.81
C ARG A 9 -7.37 10.71 -21.23
N SER A 10 -8.45 11.43 -21.53
CA SER A 10 -8.96 11.59 -22.90
C SER A 10 -8.61 12.99 -23.44
N ASN A 11 -8.13 13.04 -24.69
CA ASN A 11 -7.90 14.30 -25.43
C ASN A 11 -9.07 14.63 -26.38
N GLU A 12 -10.18 13.91 -26.25
CA GLU A 12 -11.36 14.14 -27.07
C GLU A 12 -12.22 15.27 -26.51
N ARG A 13 -13.15 15.77 -27.34
CA ARG A 13 -14.14 16.74 -26.87
C ARG A 13 -15.25 16.04 -26.10
N TRP A 14 -15.54 16.55 -24.91
CA TRP A 14 -16.61 16.06 -24.05
C TRP A 14 -17.65 17.15 -23.81
N SER A 15 -18.90 16.72 -23.73
CA SER A 15 -20.05 17.53 -23.34
C SER A 15 -20.91 16.69 -22.39
N GLU A 16 -21.78 17.31 -21.60
CA GLU A 16 -22.66 16.55 -20.72
C GLU A 16 -23.53 15.55 -21.49
N LYS A 17 -24.01 15.92 -22.69
CA LYS A 17 -24.76 14.99 -23.55
C LYS A 17 -23.94 13.74 -23.87
N ARG A 18 -22.66 13.92 -24.21
CA ARG A 18 -21.76 12.81 -24.49
C ARG A 18 -21.48 11.96 -23.25
N VAL A 19 -21.28 12.59 -22.08
CA VAL A 19 -21.13 11.86 -20.81
C VAL A 19 -22.34 10.97 -20.55
N ARG A 20 -23.56 11.49 -20.78
CA ARG A 20 -24.80 10.70 -20.62
C ARG A 20 -24.86 9.52 -21.59
N THR A 21 -24.50 9.72 -22.84
CA THR A 21 -24.59 8.68 -23.88
C THR A 21 -23.46 7.64 -23.79
N ASP A 22 -22.22 8.10 -23.65
CA ASP A 22 -21.03 7.26 -23.83
C ASP A 22 -20.50 6.69 -22.50
N LEU A 23 -20.79 7.33 -21.36
CA LEU A 23 -20.34 6.85 -20.03
C LEU A 23 -21.51 6.34 -19.18
N LEU A 24 -22.53 7.17 -18.96
CA LEU A 24 -23.65 6.82 -18.09
C LEU A 24 -24.49 5.68 -18.67
N SER A 25 -24.91 5.75 -19.93
CA SER A 25 -25.85 4.76 -20.48
C SER A 25 -25.32 3.32 -20.42
N PRO A 26 -24.05 3.02 -20.79
CA PRO A 26 -23.48 1.68 -20.60
C PRO A 26 -23.45 1.24 -19.14
N LEU A 27 -23.05 2.12 -18.22
CA LEU A 27 -22.97 1.80 -16.78
C LEU A 27 -24.36 1.64 -16.16
N GLN A 28 -25.35 2.40 -16.62
CA GLN A 28 -26.72 2.31 -16.16
C GLN A 28 -27.35 0.98 -16.58
N ASN A 29 -27.10 0.55 -17.82
CA ASN A 29 -27.62 -0.71 -18.32
C ASN A 29 -27.02 -1.94 -17.62
N THR A 30 -25.76 -1.85 -17.17
CA THR A 30 -25.05 -2.98 -16.55
C THR A 30 -25.11 -2.98 -15.03
N PHE A 31 -25.00 -1.80 -14.40
CA PHE A 31 -24.78 -1.64 -12.95
C PHE A 31 -25.79 -0.70 -12.28
N GLY A 32 -26.85 -0.27 -12.99
CA GLY A 32 -27.87 0.63 -12.42
C GLY A 32 -27.38 2.06 -12.16
N ALA A 33 -26.25 2.45 -12.76
CA ALA A 33 -25.61 3.74 -12.53
C ALA A 33 -26.53 4.97 -12.63
N THR A 34 -26.34 5.89 -11.69
CA THR A 34 -26.94 7.24 -11.67
C THR A 34 -25.84 8.30 -11.84
N MET A 35 -26.21 9.49 -12.31
CA MET A 35 -25.27 10.59 -12.51
C MET A 35 -25.63 11.80 -11.62
N ASN A 36 -24.71 12.16 -10.74
CA ASN A 36 -24.87 13.21 -9.75
C ASN A 36 -23.83 14.33 -9.94
N GLY A 37 -24.06 15.44 -9.22
CA GLY A 37 -23.07 16.50 -9.09
C GLY A 37 -21.88 16.04 -8.24
N PRO A 38 -20.69 16.65 -8.44
CA PRO A 38 -19.56 16.45 -7.53
C PRO A 38 -19.88 17.01 -6.15
N TRP A 39 -19.24 16.49 -5.10
CA TRP A 39 -19.38 17.06 -3.75
C TRP A 39 -18.61 18.37 -3.59
N PHE A 40 -17.48 18.48 -4.29
CA PHE A 40 -16.63 19.66 -4.31
C PHE A 40 -16.67 20.34 -5.67
N ALA A 41 -16.49 21.66 -5.68
CA ALA A 41 -16.40 22.41 -6.93
C ALA A 41 -15.21 21.86 -7.76
N PRO A 42 -15.43 21.55 -9.06
CA PRO A 42 -14.33 21.15 -9.92
C PRO A 42 -13.39 22.35 -10.18
N PRO A 43 -12.16 22.11 -10.69
CA PRO A 43 -11.25 23.19 -11.04
C PRO A 43 -11.86 24.18 -12.03
N GLU A 44 -11.37 25.42 -12.03
CA GLU A 44 -11.94 26.48 -12.87
C GLU A 44 -11.91 26.10 -14.36
N GLY A 45 -13.04 26.28 -15.06
CA GLY A 45 -13.18 25.91 -16.47
C GLY A 45 -13.45 24.42 -16.71
N TRP A 46 -13.54 23.59 -15.66
CA TRP A 46 -13.91 22.19 -15.75
C TRP A 46 -15.38 21.97 -15.37
N ALA A 47 -16.06 21.11 -16.13
CA ALA A 47 -17.30 20.49 -15.70
C ALA A 47 -16.98 19.11 -15.12
N ALA A 48 -17.76 18.65 -14.13
CA ALA A 48 -17.55 17.33 -13.52
C ALA A 48 -18.86 16.64 -13.16
N ARG A 49 -18.83 15.31 -13.13
CA ARG A 49 -19.93 14.43 -12.71
C ARG A 49 -19.38 13.26 -11.91
N ARG A 50 -20.18 12.82 -10.93
CA ARG A 50 -20.00 11.56 -10.20
C ARG A 50 -21.02 10.56 -10.75
N LEU A 51 -20.56 9.38 -11.11
CA LEU A 51 -21.40 8.26 -11.55
C LEU A 51 -21.39 7.24 -10.41
N GLU A 52 -22.56 6.86 -9.92
CA GLU A 52 -22.73 5.97 -8.76
C GLU A 52 -23.54 4.77 -9.16
N MET A 53 -22.99 3.59 -8.91
CA MET A 53 -23.55 2.30 -9.31
C MET A 53 -24.32 1.69 -8.15
N ASP A 54 -25.33 0.86 -8.43
CA ASP A 54 -26.19 0.26 -7.39
C ASP A 54 -25.42 -0.70 -6.47
N ASN A 55 -24.27 -1.19 -6.92
CA ASN A 55 -23.36 -2.05 -6.15
C ASN A 55 -22.41 -1.27 -5.23
N GLY A 56 -22.54 0.06 -5.15
CA GLY A 56 -21.67 0.93 -4.35
C GLY A 56 -20.39 1.38 -5.07
N ASP A 57 -20.13 0.92 -6.30
CA ASP A 57 -19.01 1.45 -7.08
C ASP A 57 -19.29 2.91 -7.49
N LEU A 58 -18.23 3.67 -7.73
CA LEU A 58 -18.29 5.02 -8.26
C LEU A 58 -17.27 5.27 -9.37
N ALA A 59 -17.53 6.35 -10.11
CA ALA A 59 -16.55 7.00 -10.94
C ALA A 59 -16.71 8.51 -10.93
N LEU A 60 -15.59 9.21 -11.05
CA LEU A 60 -15.49 10.64 -11.23
C LEU A 60 -15.07 10.92 -12.67
N PHE A 61 -15.72 11.90 -13.28
CA PHE A 61 -15.37 12.36 -14.61
C PHE A 61 -15.37 13.88 -14.67
N CYS A 62 -14.25 14.49 -15.06
CA CYS A 62 -14.16 15.93 -15.30
C CYS A 62 -13.63 16.23 -16.72
N TRP A 63 -14.09 17.34 -17.32
CA TRP A 63 -13.67 17.77 -18.65
C TRP A 63 -13.72 19.30 -18.83
N ASN A 64 -12.85 19.85 -19.69
CA ASN A 64 -12.79 21.29 -20.01
C ASN A 64 -12.89 21.60 -21.53
N GLY A 65 -13.42 20.65 -22.31
CA GLY A 65 -13.59 20.78 -23.76
C GLY A 65 -12.35 20.46 -24.60
N GLN A 66 -11.17 20.40 -23.99
CA GLN A 66 -9.93 19.94 -24.64
C GLN A 66 -9.44 18.61 -24.06
N ARG A 67 -9.60 18.42 -22.76
CA ARG A 67 -9.16 17.23 -22.02
C ARG A 67 -10.28 16.75 -21.12
N ALA A 68 -10.19 15.47 -20.75
CA ALA A 68 -11.01 14.88 -19.72
C ALA A 68 -10.24 13.84 -18.92
N TYR A 69 -10.62 13.69 -17.65
CA TYR A 69 -10.08 12.69 -16.74
C TYR A 69 -11.21 11.81 -16.20
N TRP A 70 -10.98 10.50 -16.22
CA TRP A 70 -11.84 9.48 -15.63
C TRP A 70 -11.10 8.74 -14.55
N VAL A 71 -11.74 8.51 -13.41
CA VAL A 71 -11.21 7.66 -12.35
C VAL A 71 -12.36 6.98 -11.63
N GLY A 72 -12.22 5.72 -11.26
CA GLY A 72 -13.29 5.00 -10.59
C GLY A 72 -12.96 3.54 -10.35
N ASN A 73 -13.79 2.91 -9.52
CA ASN A 73 -13.65 1.52 -9.10
C ASN A 73 -14.65 0.59 -9.78
N THR A 74 -15.33 1.08 -10.81
CA THR A 74 -16.23 0.32 -11.66
C THR A 74 -15.53 -0.17 -12.95
N GLU A 75 -16.28 -0.84 -13.82
CA GLU A 75 -15.86 -1.09 -15.19
C GLU A 75 -15.63 0.22 -15.96
N THR A 76 -14.48 0.34 -16.62
CA THR A 76 -14.23 1.48 -17.49
C THR A 76 -15.10 1.37 -18.75
N PRO A 77 -15.90 2.39 -19.13
CA PRO A 77 -16.63 2.39 -20.40
C PRO A 77 -15.71 2.23 -21.62
N GLU A 78 -16.20 1.56 -22.66
CA GLU A 78 -15.42 1.21 -23.87
C GLU A 78 -14.76 2.42 -24.55
N THR A 79 -15.46 3.56 -24.58
CA THR A 79 -14.96 4.83 -25.13
C THR A 79 -13.64 5.29 -24.47
N LEU A 80 -13.33 4.79 -23.27
CA LEU A 80 -12.14 5.14 -22.51
C LEU A 80 -11.09 4.00 -22.46
N TRP A 81 -11.29 2.86 -23.14
CA TRP A 81 -10.35 1.73 -23.05
C TRP A 81 -8.95 2.06 -23.59
N ARG A 82 -8.87 2.86 -24.66
CA ARG A 82 -7.63 3.21 -25.35
C ARG A 82 -6.91 4.44 -24.78
N THR A 83 -7.37 4.96 -23.64
CA THR A 83 -6.69 6.08 -22.97
C THR A 83 -5.50 5.59 -22.15
N GLU A 84 -4.47 6.41 -22.09
CA GLU A 84 -3.36 6.24 -21.15
C GLU A 84 -3.82 6.38 -19.69
N LYS A 85 -3.11 5.71 -18.77
CA LYS A 85 -3.35 5.75 -17.33
C LYS A 85 -2.27 6.55 -16.62
N TYR A 86 -2.67 7.30 -15.60
CA TYR A 86 -1.83 8.20 -14.82
C TYR A 86 -2.08 8.04 -13.31
N THR A 87 -1.05 8.19 -12.49
CA THR A 87 -1.17 8.31 -11.04
C THR A 87 -1.70 9.70 -10.66
N PHE A 88 -1.84 9.95 -9.35
CA PHE A 88 -2.19 11.28 -8.83
C PHE A 88 -1.10 12.33 -9.09
N ASP A 89 0.17 11.93 -9.19
CA ASP A 89 1.31 12.84 -9.35
C ASP A 89 1.64 13.11 -10.84
N GLU A 90 1.06 12.33 -11.75
CA GLU A 90 1.28 12.47 -13.20
C GLU A 90 0.20 13.31 -13.90
N VAL A 91 -0.80 13.80 -13.17
CA VAL A 91 -1.86 14.69 -13.66
C VAL A 91 -1.72 16.09 -13.05
N PRO A 92 -2.33 17.14 -13.64
CA PRO A 92 -2.27 18.48 -13.05
C PRO A 92 -2.77 18.51 -11.60
N ASP A 93 -2.06 19.23 -10.73
CA ASP A 93 -2.32 19.29 -9.28
C ASP A 93 -3.78 19.58 -8.95
N GLU A 94 -4.38 20.56 -9.62
CA GLU A 94 -5.80 20.94 -9.45
C GLU A 94 -6.78 19.78 -9.72
N ILE A 95 -6.45 18.89 -10.65
CA ILE A 95 -7.25 17.70 -10.96
C ILE A 95 -7.00 16.62 -9.91
N SER A 96 -5.73 16.42 -9.54
CA SER A 96 -5.33 15.46 -8.52
C SER A 96 -5.99 15.78 -7.17
N GLU A 97 -5.92 17.03 -6.73
CA GLU A 97 -6.51 17.52 -5.48
C GLU A 97 -8.03 17.32 -5.49
N TRP A 98 -8.71 17.75 -6.55
CA TRP A 98 -10.16 17.58 -6.66
C TRP A 98 -10.57 16.10 -6.62
N VAL A 99 -9.89 15.24 -7.39
CA VAL A 99 -10.15 13.79 -7.39
C VAL A 99 -9.93 13.19 -6.01
N GLN A 100 -8.81 13.49 -5.36
CA GLN A 100 -8.49 12.94 -4.05
C GLN A 100 -9.51 13.39 -3.00
N ARG A 101 -10.00 14.64 -3.05
CA ARG A 101 -11.05 15.11 -2.15
C ARG A 101 -12.38 14.39 -2.34
N GLU A 102 -12.83 14.21 -3.59
CA GLU A 102 -14.04 13.45 -3.89
C GLU A 102 -13.92 11.98 -3.42
N LEU A 103 -12.78 11.35 -3.66
CA LEU A 103 -12.50 9.98 -3.22
C LEU A 103 -12.44 9.87 -1.70
N PHE A 104 -11.78 10.81 -1.02
CA PHE A 104 -11.71 10.82 0.43
C PHE A 104 -13.08 11.01 1.06
N ALA A 105 -13.91 11.91 0.50
CA ALA A 105 -15.30 12.05 0.94
C ALA A 105 -16.13 10.78 0.71
N GLN A 106 -15.80 9.95 -0.29
CA GLN A 106 -16.47 8.67 -0.46
C GLN A 106 -16.04 7.72 0.66
N LEU A 107 -14.74 7.66 0.94
CA LEU A 107 -14.20 6.83 2.00
C LEU A 107 -14.80 7.21 3.36
N GLU A 108 -14.98 8.51 3.63
CA GLU A 108 -15.65 9.03 4.83
C GLU A 108 -17.09 8.52 4.96
N VAL A 109 -17.84 8.43 3.85
CA VAL A 109 -19.22 7.93 3.85
C VAL A 109 -19.27 6.41 4.06
N GLU A 110 -18.34 5.67 3.47
CA GLU A 110 -18.34 4.20 3.47
C GLU A 110 -17.70 3.60 4.74
N ASP A 111 -16.55 4.13 5.13
CA ASP A 111 -15.68 3.61 6.19
C ASP A 111 -15.04 4.78 6.97
N PRO A 112 -15.83 5.59 7.71
CA PRO A 112 -15.32 6.77 8.44
C PRO A 112 -14.23 6.43 9.48
N TRP A 113 -14.20 5.19 9.95
CA TRP A 113 -13.15 4.71 10.85
C TRP A 113 -11.75 4.70 10.22
N LEU A 114 -11.63 4.71 8.88
CA LEU A 114 -10.35 4.86 8.18
C LEU A 114 -9.93 6.33 8.13
N THR A 115 -10.87 7.23 7.86
CA THR A 115 -10.59 8.66 7.69
C THR A 115 -10.33 9.39 9.00
N GLU A 116 -10.62 8.76 10.15
CA GLU A 116 -10.07 9.15 11.46
C GLU A 116 -8.53 9.17 11.50
N TYR A 117 -7.89 8.41 10.60
CA TYR A 117 -6.43 8.32 10.42
C TYR A 117 -6.08 8.93 9.06
N GLU A 118 -6.08 10.27 9.02
CA GLU A 118 -6.07 11.05 7.79
C GLU A 118 -4.88 10.70 6.89
N THR A 119 -3.67 10.63 7.42
CA THR A 119 -2.47 10.38 6.61
C THR A 119 -2.45 8.96 6.07
N LEU A 120 -2.84 7.96 6.86
CA LEU A 120 -3.00 6.59 6.41
C LEU A 120 -4.06 6.47 5.32
N ALA A 121 -5.23 7.09 5.53
CA ALA A 121 -6.33 7.09 4.57
C ALA A 121 -5.93 7.74 3.26
N HIS A 122 -5.23 8.87 3.31
CA HIS A 122 -4.66 9.50 2.13
C HIS A 122 -3.64 8.58 1.47
N PHE A 123 -2.62 8.11 2.19
CA PHE A 123 -1.55 7.29 1.63
C PHE A 123 -2.08 6.10 0.83
N PHE A 124 -2.99 5.32 1.42
CA PHE A 124 -3.57 4.13 0.81
C PHE A 124 -4.87 4.38 0.01
N LEU A 125 -5.29 5.64 -0.17
CA LEU A 125 -6.47 5.98 -0.98
C LEU A 125 -6.52 5.28 -2.35
N PRO A 126 -5.41 5.15 -3.12
CA PRO A 126 -5.42 4.45 -4.40
C PRO A 126 -5.86 2.99 -4.31
N VAL A 127 -5.68 2.33 -3.16
CA VAL A 127 -6.03 0.92 -2.97
C VAL A 127 -7.28 0.72 -2.12
N PHE A 128 -7.58 1.63 -1.19
CA PHE A 128 -8.85 1.63 -0.46
C PHE A 128 -10.06 1.88 -1.34
N LEU A 129 -9.87 2.51 -2.51
CA LEU A 129 -10.93 2.68 -3.48
C LEU A 129 -10.65 1.96 -4.79
N SER A 130 -9.67 1.05 -4.89
CA SER A 130 -9.48 0.30 -6.13
C SER A 130 -10.61 -0.73 -6.33
N LYS A 131 -10.94 -1.03 -7.59
CA LYS A 131 -11.94 -2.04 -7.95
C LYS A 131 -11.68 -3.40 -7.30
N ASP A 132 -10.45 -3.86 -7.40
CA ASP A 132 -10.08 -5.23 -7.04
C ASP A 132 -9.45 -5.31 -5.64
N GLY A 133 -9.08 -4.18 -5.03
CA GLY A 133 -8.37 -4.13 -3.75
C GLY A 133 -9.15 -3.54 -2.58
N ARG A 134 -10.24 -2.78 -2.80
CA ARG A 134 -10.94 -2.09 -1.70
C ARG A 134 -11.39 -3.05 -0.59
N GLU A 135 -12.02 -4.16 -0.96
CA GLU A 135 -12.59 -5.09 0.03
C GLU A 135 -11.48 -5.74 0.85
N SER A 136 -10.43 -6.22 0.19
CA SER A 136 -9.32 -6.91 0.84
C SER A 136 -8.50 -5.97 1.72
N THR A 137 -8.16 -4.78 1.22
CA THR A 137 -7.40 -3.76 1.96
C THR A 137 -8.15 -3.24 3.17
N ARG A 138 -9.43 -2.88 3.02
CA ARG A 138 -10.25 -2.42 4.15
C ARG A 138 -10.47 -3.53 5.18
N THR A 139 -10.74 -4.76 4.74
CA THR A 139 -10.86 -5.93 5.65
C THR A 139 -9.57 -6.16 6.43
N PHE A 140 -8.41 -6.05 5.78
CA PHE A 140 -7.13 -6.22 6.45
C PHE A 140 -6.89 -5.21 7.58
N PHE A 141 -7.16 -3.94 7.34
CA PHE A 141 -7.04 -2.93 8.38
C PHE A 141 -8.11 -3.09 9.47
N ARG A 142 -9.36 -3.39 9.08
CA ARG A 142 -10.50 -3.54 10.00
C ARG A 142 -10.35 -4.72 10.96
N ASP A 143 -9.99 -5.88 10.42
CA ASP A 143 -10.10 -7.17 11.13
C ASP A 143 -8.74 -7.71 11.56
N HIS A 144 -7.64 -7.14 11.06
CA HIS A 144 -6.28 -7.63 11.32
C HIS A 144 -5.29 -6.55 11.76
N ALA A 145 -5.77 -5.37 12.18
CA ALA A 145 -4.97 -4.30 12.76
C ALA A 145 -3.71 -3.97 11.94
N GLY A 146 -3.84 -3.93 10.62
CA GLY A 146 -2.70 -3.68 9.71
C GLY A 146 -1.57 -4.72 9.82
N GLY A 147 -1.87 -5.92 10.31
CA GLY A 147 -0.95 -7.05 10.37
C GLY A 147 -0.37 -7.36 11.75
N PHE A 148 -0.69 -6.58 12.79
CA PHE A 148 -0.28 -6.86 14.17
C PHE A 148 -1.24 -7.87 14.83
N PRO A 149 -0.74 -9.05 15.31
CA PRO A 149 -1.61 -10.11 15.83
C PRO A 149 -2.26 -9.80 17.18
N ASP A 150 -1.57 -9.02 18.03
CA ASP A 150 -1.95 -8.73 19.42
C ASP A 150 -2.30 -7.25 19.61
N ALA A 151 -2.90 -6.65 18.57
CA ALA A 151 -3.30 -5.25 18.54
C ALA A 151 -4.78 -5.15 18.19
N ASP A 152 -5.44 -4.13 18.71
CA ASP A 152 -6.73 -3.75 18.14
C ASP A 152 -6.53 -2.88 16.89
N ARG A 153 -7.65 -2.61 16.21
CA ARG A 153 -7.66 -1.81 15.00
C ARG A 153 -7.09 -0.41 15.23
N ALA A 154 -7.46 0.25 16.32
CA ALA A 154 -7.09 1.64 16.56
C ALA A 154 -5.58 1.76 16.75
N ASP A 155 -5.00 0.89 17.58
CA ASP A 155 -3.56 0.85 17.83
C ASP A 155 -2.78 0.59 16.53
N GLY A 156 -3.21 -0.38 15.71
CA GLY A 156 -2.55 -0.71 14.45
C GLY A 156 -2.63 0.41 13.42
N LEU A 157 -3.76 1.11 13.33
CA LEU A 157 -3.92 2.24 12.41
C LEU A 157 -3.13 3.47 12.87
N ALA A 158 -3.17 3.79 14.16
CA ALA A 158 -2.39 4.89 14.75
C ALA A 158 -0.90 4.72 14.46
N PHE A 159 -0.37 3.50 14.63
CA PHE A 159 1.04 3.20 14.34
C PHE A 159 1.46 3.59 12.91
N TYR A 160 0.66 3.21 11.91
CA TYR A 160 0.98 3.52 10.52
C TYR A 160 0.65 4.97 10.17
N ASP A 161 -0.40 5.56 10.73
CA ASP A 161 -0.75 6.96 10.53
C ASP A 161 0.37 7.88 11.02
N ASP A 162 0.85 7.65 12.26
CA ASP A 162 1.97 8.39 12.86
C ASP A 162 3.26 8.25 12.05
N PHE A 163 3.55 7.05 11.56
CA PHE A 163 4.73 6.84 10.71
C PHE A 163 4.59 7.56 9.37
N LEU A 164 3.44 7.42 8.69
CA LEU A 164 3.23 8.05 7.39
C LEU A 164 3.18 9.59 7.51
N ALA A 165 2.77 10.13 8.66
CA ALA A 165 2.80 11.56 8.95
C ALA A 165 4.21 12.17 8.97
N THR A 166 5.27 11.36 8.99
CA THR A 166 6.65 11.83 8.80
C THR A 166 6.91 12.34 7.38
N GLY A 167 6.15 11.87 6.38
CA GLY A 167 6.31 12.25 4.97
C GLY A 167 7.46 11.53 4.23
N GLU A 168 8.23 10.66 4.91
CA GLU A 168 9.41 9.98 4.34
C GLU A 168 9.07 9.06 3.15
N LEU A 169 7.80 8.67 3.01
CA LEU A 169 7.32 7.82 1.92
C LEU A 169 6.44 8.56 0.90
N ASP A 170 6.25 9.87 1.01
CA ASP A 170 5.29 10.61 0.18
C ASP A 170 5.64 10.55 -1.32
N ASP A 171 6.92 10.75 -1.66
CA ASP A 171 7.44 10.63 -3.04
C ASP A 171 7.30 9.21 -3.61
N TYR A 172 7.08 8.22 -2.75
CA TYR A 172 6.93 6.80 -3.10
C TYR A 172 5.51 6.28 -2.83
N ARG A 173 4.55 7.15 -2.50
CA ARG A 173 3.21 6.76 -2.04
C ARG A 173 2.54 5.76 -2.98
N TYR A 174 2.50 6.07 -4.28
CA TYR A 174 1.82 5.19 -5.23
C TYR A 174 2.51 3.82 -5.32
N THR A 175 3.83 3.80 -5.35
CA THR A 175 4.65 2.57 -5.38
C THR A 175 4.39 1.72 -4.14
N MET A 176 4.54 2.30 -2.95
CA MET A 176 4.39 1.59 -1.68
C MET A 176 2.95 1.16 -1.40
N ALA A 177 1.96 2.03 -1.65
CA ALA A 177 0.55 1.68 -1.48
C ALA A 177 0.13 0.54 -2.43
N SER A 178 0.68 0.49 -3.65
CA SER A 178 0.34 -0.54 -4.64
C SER A 178 0.74 -1.95 -4.21
N LYS A 179 1.77 -2.11 -3.38
CA LYS A 179 2.19 -3.41 -2.86
C LYS A 179 1.08 -4.11 -2.08
N LEU A 180 0.22 -3.33 -1.41
CA LEU A 180 -0.83 -3.87 -0.54
C LEU A 180 -2.06 -4.38 -1.33
N GLY A 181 -2.42 -3.70 -2.43
CA GLY A 181 -3.80 -3.70 -2.96
C GLY A 181 -4.03 -4.20 -4.38
N THR A 182 -3.28 -5.20 -4.86
CA THR A 182 -3.31 -5.62 -6.28
C THR A 182 -3.78 -7.05 -6.56
N SER A 183 -4.38 -7.77 -5.60
CA SER A 183 -4.95 -9.10 -5.90
C SER A 183 -6.46 -9.14 -5.66
N GLU A 184 -7.18 -9.82 -6.56
CA GLU A 184 -8.64 -10.05 -6.49
C GLU A 184 -9.09 -10.81 -5.22
N GLY A 185 -8.17 -11.42 -4.47
CA GLY A 185 -8.45 -12.18 -3.24
C GLY A 185 -7.83 -11.59 -1.97
N PHE A 186 -8.45 -11.87 -0.83
CA PHE A 186 -7.88 -11.58 0.48
C PHE A 186 -6.76 -12.58 0.81
N ASP A 187 -5.53 -12.09 0.96
CA ASP A 187 -4.36 -12.88 1.34
C ASP A 187 -3.64 -12.21 2.51
N LEU A 188 -3.99 -12.64 3.72
CA LEU A 188 -3.42 -12.12 4.95
C LEU A 188 -1.89 -12.26 5.01
N SER A 189 -1.32 -13.33 4.42
CA SER A 189 0.13 -13.55 4.47
C SER A 189 0.86 -12.53 3.62
N ARG A 190 0.40 -12.31 2.39
CA ARG A 190 0.99 -11.31 1.49
C ARG A 190 0.83 -9.90 2.04
N MET A 191 -0.36 -9.56 2.55
CA MET A 191 -0.61 -8.22 3.10
C MET A 191 0.23 -7.93 4.35
N ARG A 192 0.42 -8.93 5.21
CA ARG A 192 1.39 -8.83 6.32
C ARG A 192 2.82 -8.65 5.80
N ALA A 193 3.24 -9.41 4.78
CA ALA A 193 4.57 -9.25 4.20
C ALA A 193 4.79 -7.81 3.70
N THR A 194 3.82 -7.26 2.95
CA THR A 194 3.85 -5.85 2.52
C THR A 194 3.97 -4.89 3.69
N MET A 195 3.13 -5.02 4.72
CA MET A 195 3.23 -4.13 5.88
C MET A 195 4.53 -4.32 6.68
N GLY A 196 5.21 -5.46 6.52
CA GLY A 196 6.54 -5.65 7.10
C GLY A 196 7.58 -4.71 6.51
N GLU A 197 7.43 -4.31 5.24
CA GLU A 197 8.28 -3.29 4.64
C GLU A 197 8.02 -1.90 5.24
N PHE A 198 6.79 -1.57 5.60
CA PHE A 198 6.49 -0.33 6.32
C PHE A 198 7.09 -0.34 7.73
N ASN A 199 7.06 -1.49 8.41
CA ASN A 199 7.73 -1.65 9.71
C ASN A 199 9.25 -1.46 9.59
N VAL A 200 9.86 -1.99 8.53
CA VAL A 200 11.30 -1.80 8.25
C VAL A 200 11.61 -0.36 7.88
N ALA A 201 10.79 0.27 7.03
CA ALA A 201 10.93 1.67 6.69
C ALA A 201 10.90 2.54 7.97
N LYS A 202 9.94 2.30 8.87
CA LYS A 202 9.89 2.96 10.17
C LYS A 202 11.14 2.70 11.02
N LEU A 203 11.59 1.44 11.12
CA LEU A 203 12.81 1.08 11.87
C LEU A 203 14.03 1.89 11.38
N LEU A 204 14.19 2.00 10.06
CA LEU A 204 15.30 2.70 9.44
C LEU A 204 15.19 4.22 9.65
N VAL A 205 14.01 4.80 9.41
CA VAL A 205 13.72 6.23 9.58
C VAL A 205 13.88 6.65 11.04
N ASP A 206 13.34 5.89 12.00
CA ASP A 206 13.44 6.19 13.43
C ASP A 206 14.91 6.17 13.91
N ALA A 207 15.78 5.40 13.25
CA ALA A 207 17.21 5.37 13.49
C ALA A 207 18.00 6.50 12.77
N GLY A 208 17.31 7.37 12.03
CA GLY A 208 17.88 8.52 11.33
C GLY A 208 18.46 8.21 9.95
N ASN A 209 18.05 7.10 9.32
CA ASN A 209 18.50 6.73 7.98
C ASN A 209 17.63 7.37 6.90
N ASP A 210 18.26 7.83 5.82
CA ASP A 210 17.58 8.14 4.56
C ASP A 210 17.34 6.83 3.78
N ILE A 211 16.13 6.65 3.28
CA ILE A 211 15.70 5.40 2.64
C ILE A 211 15.15 5.65 1.23
N ARG A 212 15.49 4.74 0.32
CA ARG A 212 14.86 4.68 -1.00
C ARG A 212 14.17 3.33 -1.19
N PRO A 213 12.83 3.27 -1.29
CA PRO A 213 12.10 2.04 -1.57
C PRO A 213 12.23 1.59 -3.04
N GLU A 214 11.95 0.30 -3.28
CA GLU A 214 11.80 -0.33 -4.61
C GLU A 214 12.95 0.00 -5.56
N VAL A 215 14.12 -0.51 -5.22
CA VAL A 215 15.35 -0.27 -5.97
C VAL A 215 15.46 -1.30 -7.08
N GLU A 216 15.14 -0.88 -8.30
CA GLU A 216 15.40 -1.68 -9.50
C GLU A 216 16.90 -1.85 -9.72
N LEU A 217 17.32 -3.08 -9.97
CA LEU A 217 18.69 -3.44 -10.29
C LEU A 217 18.81 -3.90 -11.74
N ASP A 218 20.00 -3.77 -12.31
CA ASP A 218 20.30 -4.18 -13.70
C ASP A 218 20.03 -5.67 -13.95
N SER A 219 19.95 -6.48 -12.89
CA SER A 219 19.58 -7.89 -12.93
C SER A 219 18.11 -8.15 -13.23
N GLY A 220 17.26 -7.10 -13.20
CA GLY A 220 15.80 -7.21 -13.32
C GLY A 220 15.09 -7.60 -12.02
N HIS A 221 15.82 -7.74 -10.91
CA HIS A 221 15.26 -7.90 -9.57
C HIS A 221 15.11 -6.53 -8.90
N SER A 222 14.02 -6.31 -8.17
CA SER A 222 13.92 -5.19 -7.24
C SER A 222 14.30 -5.65 -5.83
N VAL A 223 14.97 -4.75 -5.11
CA VAL A 223 15.25 -4.88 -3.68
C VAL A 223 14.38 -3.88 -2.93
N ASP A 224 13.92 -4.28 -1.74
CA ASP A 224 12.91 -3.53 -1.00
C ASP A 224 13.34 -2.10 -0.66
N PHE A 225 14.57 -1.92 -0.17
CA PHE A 225 15.12 -0.60 0.14
C PHE A 225 16.61 -0.45 -0.19
N ARG A 226 17.06 0.80 -0.25
CA ARG A 226 18.46 1.20 -0.14
C ARG A 226 18.63 2.25 0.96
N VAL A 227 19.67 2.07 1.77
CA VAL A 227 20.15 3.01 2.79
C VAL A 227 21.56 3.41 2.38
N GLU A 228 21.76 4.68 2.01
CA GLU A 228 23.00 5.14 1.36
C GLU A 228 23.37 4.25 0.16
N ASP A 229 24.48 3.51 0.22
CA ASP A 229 24.93 2.55 -0.80
C ASP A 229 24.56 1.09 -0.47
N THR A 230 23.91 0.84 0.67
CA THR A 230 23.59 -0.51 1.16
C THR A 230 22.18 -0.92 0.73
N LEU A 231 22.08 -2.08 0.08
CA LEU A 231 20.81 -2.72 -0.25
C LEU A 231 20.21 -3.40 0.98
N VAL A 232 18.90 -3.29 1.17
CA VAL A 232 18.18 -3.85 2.31
C VAL A 232 17.00 -4.67 1.79
N GLU A 233 17.02 -5.97 2.11
CA GLU A 233 15.97 -6.92 1.72
C GLU A 233 15.13 -7.28 2.95
N VAL A 234 13.82 -7.27 2.80
CA VAL A 234 12.86 -7.51 3.88
C VAL A 234 12.27 -8.92 3.77
N THR A 235 12.11 -9.55 4.92
CA THR A 235 11.30 -10.76 5.03
C THR A 235 10.47 -10.70 6.30
N ARG A 236 9.23 -11.17 6.21
CA ARG A 236 8.33 -11.26 7.35
C ARG A 236 7.95 -12.73 7.56
N PRO A 237 8.53 -13.44 8.55
CA PRO A 237 8.18 -14.81 8.81
C PRO A 237 6.69 -14.95 9.16
N ARG A 238 6.10 -16.06 8.72
CA ARG A 238 4.74 -16.41 9.16
C ARG A 238 4.81 -17.01 10.55
N PRO A 239 3.86 -16.68 11.45
CA PRO A 239 3.77 -17.35 12.73
C PRO A 239 3.74 -18.86 12.54
N PRO A 240 4.38 -19.63 13.44
CA PRO A 240 4.41 -21.08 13.34
C PRO A 240 2.98 -21.61 13.28
N SER A 241 2.75 -22.55 12.36
CA SER A 241 1.49 -23.28 12.24
C SER A 241 1.81 -24.74 12.14
N ARG A 242 0.94 -25.60 12.71
CA ARG A 242 1.11 -27.06 12.84
C ARG A 242 1.40 -27.83 11.54
N ARG A 243 1.52 -27.17 10.38
CA ARG A 243 1.65 -27.78 9.05
C ARG A 243 2.96 -27.44 8.32
N GLN A 244 3.76 -26.47 8.76
CA GLN A 244 4.93 -26.03 7.97
C GLN A 244 6.20 -25.84 8.79
N VAL A 245 6.13 -25.08 9.88
CA VAL A 245 7.25 -24.91 10.81
C VAL A 245 6.70 -24.86 12.22
N ASP A 246 7.22 -25.73 13.08
CA ASP A 246 6.62 -26.00 14.38
C ASP A 246 7.11 -25.06 15.49
N THR A 247 8.08 -24.18 15.20
CA THR A 247 8.62 -23.19 16.16
C THR A 247 8.86 -21.82 15.52
N ALA A 248 8.73 -20.76 16.31
CA ALA A 248 9.01 -19.38 15.88
C ALA A 248 10.46 -19.21 15.41
N VAL A 249 11.41 -19.80 16.13
CA VAL A 249 12.83 -19.84 15.76
C VAL A 249 13.04 -20.55 14.42
N GLY A 250 12.37 -21.69 14.20
CA GLY A 250 12.41 -22.39 12.92
C GLY A 250 11.86 -21.53 11.78
N ALA A 251 10.78 -20.78 12.03
CA ALA A 251 10.15 -19.94 11.03
C ALA A 251 11.07 -18.79 10.59
N VAL A 252 11.76 -18.15 11.54
CA VAL A 252 12.78 -17.12 11.27
C VAL A 252 13.90 -17.69 10.40
N LYS A 253 14.46 -18.85 10.77
CA LYS A 253 15.53 -19.50 9.99
C LYS A 253 15.07 -19.87 8.57
N ALA A 254 13.88 -20.47 8.45
CA ALA A 254 13.33 -20.86 7.16
C ALA A 254 13.10 -19.64 6.23
N SER A 255 12.62 -18.53 6.79
CA SER A 255 12.43 -17.28 6.03
C SER A 255 13.75 -16.65 5.59
N GLY A 256 14.78 -16.64 6.45
CA GLY A 256 16.12 -16.17 6.09
C GLY A 256 16.73 -17.05 5.00
N ASP A 257 16.75 -18.37 5.21
CA ASP A 257 17.26 -19.36 4.26
C ASP A 257 16.64 -19.26 2.86
N ALA A 258 15.35 -18.94 2.78
CA ALA A 258 14.64 -18.79 1.52
C ALA A 258 15.12 -17.54 0.76
N LYS A 259 15.27 -16.40 1.44
CA LYS A 259 15.77 -15.15 0.84
C LYS A 259 17.24 -15.25 0.44
N THR A 260 18.06 -15.89 1.28
CA THR A 260 19.49 -16.10 1.02
C THR A 260 19.76 -16.86 -0.28
N ARG A 261 18.95 -17.90 -0.55
CA ARG A 261 19.14 -18.77 -1.73
C ARG A 261 18.61 -18.20 -3.03
N ASP A 262 17.82 -17.12 -2.97
CA ASP A 262 17.16 -16.53 -4.12
C ASP A 262 17.71 -15.12 -4.39
N GLN A 263 17.10 -14.09 -3.81
CA GLN A 263 17.40 -12.69 -4.11
C GLN A 263 18.79 -12.25 -3.60
N LEU A 264 19.18 -12.65 -2.39
CA LEU A 264 20.42 -12.17 -1.78
C LEU A 264 21.69 -12.81 -2.36
N ALA A 265 21.57 -13.99 -2.99
CA ALA A 265 22.68 -14.63 -3.69
C ALA A 265 23.22 -13.76 -4.84
N ALA A 266 22.37 -12.90 -5.43
CA ALA A 266 22.75 -11.98 -6.49
C ALA A 266 23.34 -10.64 -5.98
N HIS A 267 23.23 -10.36 -4.67
CA HIS A 267 23.53 -9.04 -4.09
C HIS A 267 24.45 -9.17 -2.86
N PRO A 268 25.76 -9.45 -3.07
CA PRO A 268 26.71 -9.51 -1.97
C PRO A 268 26.83 -8.15 -1.30
N GLY A 269 26.69 -8.13 0.04
CA GLY A 269 26.76 -6.91 0.84
C GLY A 269 25.41 -6.25 1.14
N ALA A 270 24.30 -6.84 0.67
CA ALA A 270 22.98 -6.45 1.17
C ALA A 270 22.82 -6.80 2.66
N VAL A 271 21.86 -6.16 3.34
CA VAL A 271 21.44 -6.47 4.70
C VAL A 271 20.08 -7.16 4.63
N LEU A 272 19.96 -8.33 5.26
CA LEU A 272 18.66 -8.99 5.43
C LEU A 272 17.98 -8.45 6.69
N VAL A 273 16.74 -7.97 6.57
CA VAL A 273 15.93 -7.52 7.71
C VAL A 273 14.73 -8.43 7.88
N VAL A 274 14.66 -9.10 9.04
CA VAL A 274 13.59 -10.02 9.41
C VAL A 274 12.62 -9.31 10.34
N ASP A 275 11.44 -8.97 9.82
CA ASP A 275 10.33 -8.40 10.59
C ASP A 275 9.54 -9.51 11.31
N CYS A 276 9.70 -9.61 12.63
CA CYS A 276 8.93 -10.52 13.49
C CYS A 276 7.67 -9.89 14.09
N SER A 277 7.21 -8.73 13.60
CA SER A 277 5.97 -8.05 14.07
C SER A 277 4.69 -8.85 13.80
N SER A 278 4.76 -9.96 13.07
CA SER A 278 3.66 -10.91 12.91
C SER A 278 3.55 -11.89 14.07
N PHE A 279 4.57 -12.00 14.95
CA PHE A 279 4.63 -13.00 16.00
C PHE A 279 3.92 -12.51 17.27
N PRO A 280 3.11 -13.38 17.89
CA PRO A 280 2.62 -13.12 19.23
C PRO A 280 3.77 -13.00 20.23
N ASP A 281 3.46 -12.40 21.36
CA ASP A 281 4.40 -12.15 22.45
C ASP A 281 5.28 -13.33 22.86
N ASP A 282 4.70 -14.52 23.07
CA ASP A 282 5.45 -15.71 23.50
C ASP A 282 6.43 -16.20 22.43
N ASP A 283 6.06 -16.08 21.16
CA ASP A 283 6.90 -16.48 20.04
C ASP A 283 8.07 -15.51 19.83
N TRP A 284 7.81 -14.21 19.96
CA TRP A 284 8.88 -13.21 19.96
C TRP A 284 9.87 -13.41 21.10
N ARG A 285 9.39 -13.59 22.34
CA ARG A 285 10.28 -13.77 23.50
C ARG A 285 11.23 -14.96 23.32
N ARG A 286 10.78 -16.02 22.63
CA ARG A 286 11.65 -17.16 22.26
C ARG A 286 12.71 -16.78 21.24
N VAL A 287 12.31 -16.12 20.14
CA VAL A 287 13.26 -15.66 19.11
C VAL A 287 14.28 -14.70 19.70
N TYR A 288 13.84 -13.72 20.48
CA TYR A 288 14.71 -12.72 21.08
C TYR A 288 15.65 -13.31 22.13
N GLY A 289 15.20 -14.30 22.91
CA GLY A 289 16.03 -14.99 23.91
C GLY A 289 17.07 -15.95 23.32
N GLU A 290 16.73 -16.62 22.20
CA GLU A 290 17.66 -17.54 21.53
C GLU A 290 18.57 -16.85 20.52
N GLN A 291 18.12 -15.73 19.94
CA GLN A 291 18.74 -15.01 18.83
C GLN A 291 19.21 -15.98 17.74
N PRO A 292 18.34 -16.67 16.99
CA PRO A 292 18.81 -17.62 15.98
C PRO A 292 19.61 -16.96 14.86
N ASP A 293 20.72 -17.60 14.48
CA ASP A 293 21.38 -17.36 13.20
C ASP A 293 20.44 -17.77 12.04
N VAL A 294 20.28 -16.88 11.07
CA VAL A 294 19.38 -17.02 9.92
C VAL A 294 20.10 -17.40 8.62
N GLY A 295 21.40 -17.69 8.69
CA GLY A 295 22.19 -18.15 7.55
C GLY A 295 22.63 -17.03 6.58
N TYR A 296 22.52 -15.77 6.98
CA TYR A 296 22.98 -14.61 6.22
C TYR A 296 23.62 -13.56 7.13
N SER A 297 24.60 -12.82 6.63
CA SER A 297 25.28 -11.75 7.35
C SER A 297 25.69 -10.65 6.37
N PRO A 298 25.37 -9.37 6.65
CA PRO A 298 24.69 -8.87 7.85
C PRO A 298 23.18 -9.12 7.89
N THR A 299 22.63 -9.35 9.08
CA THR A 299 21.19 -9.56 9.34
C THR A 299 20.71 -8.72 10.51
N ILE A 300 19.49 -8.20 10.42
CA ILE A 300 18.74 -7.60 11.52
C ILE A 300 17.48 -8.44 11.76
N VAL A 301 17.17 -8.73 13.03
CA VAL A 301 15.90 -9.37 13.42
C VAL A 301 15.24 -8.49 14.46
N PHE A 302 14.02 -8.04 14.19
CA PHE A 302 13.34 -7.10 15.08
C PHE A 302 11.84 -7.37 15.15
N ARG A 303 11.19 -6.75 16.13
CA ARG A 303 9.73 -6.68 16.25
C ARG A 303 9.35 -5.24 16.58
N ALA A 304 8.41 -4.71 15.80
CA ALA A 304 7.68 -3.49 16.12
C ALA A 304 6.39 -3.81 16.87
N ARG A 305 5.98 -2.89 17.73
CA ARG A 305 4.70 -2.89 18.44
C ARG A 305 3.88 -1.68 18.03
N PRO A 306 2.53 -1.78 18.10
CA PRO A 306 1.65 -0.66 17.78
C PRO A 306 1.88 0.61 18.62
N ASP A 307 2.43 0.47 19.83
CA ASP A 307 2.81 1.60 20.70
C ASP A 307 4.09 2.33 20.26
N GLY A 308 4.65 1.94 19.10
CA GLY A 308 5.86 2.51 18.52
C GLY A 308 7.15 1.90 19.04
N SER A 309 7.10 1.02 20.06
CA SER A 309 8.31 0.38 20.56
C SER A 309 8.88 -0.63 19.56
N MET A 310 10.20 -0.71 19.51
CA MET A 310 10.94 -1.67 18.70
C MET A 310 11.99 -2.39 19.53
N GLU A 311 12.06 -3.71 19.38
CA GLU A 311 13.05 -4.57 20.02
C GLU A 311 13.71 -5.42 18.95
N GLY A 312 15.02 -5.63 19.04
CA GLY A 312 15.71 -6.46 18.06
C GLY A 312 17.16 -6.76 18.39
N TYR A 313 17.80 -7.50 17.51
CA TYR A 313 19.22 -7.80 17.54
C TYR A 313 19.79 -7.86 16.12
N ALA A 314 21.10 -7.72 16.00
CA ALA A 314 21.81 -7.77 14.73
C ALA A 314 22.90 -8.84 14.74
N TYR A 315 23.14 -9.42 13.57
CA TYR A 315 24.23 -10.35 13.27
C TYR A 315 25.14 -9.77 12.19
N GLY A 316 26.45 -9.79 12.46
CA GLY A 316 27.44 -9.18 11.57
C GLY A 316 27.56 -7.67 11.75
N SER A 317 28.22 -7.01 10.79
CA SER A 317 28.42 -5.55 10.81
C SER A 317 27.37 -4.88 9.94
N VAL A 318 26.34 -4.32 10.56
CA VAL A 318 25.33 -3.50 9.87
C VAL A 318 25.95 -2.12 9.59
N PRO A 319 25.96 -1.64 8.33
CA PRO A 319 26.67 -0.43 7.94
C PRO A 319 25.90 0.87 8.18
N PHE A 320 24.81 0.83 8.95
CA PHE A 320 23.95 1.97 9.27
C PHE A 320 23.38 1.86 10.70
N PRO A 321 22.98 2.98 11.33
CA PRO A 321 22.46 2.98 12.70
C PRO A 321 21.15 2.18 12.84
N LEU A 322 20.96 1.62 14.04
CA LEU A 322 19.76 0.94 14.51
C LEU A 322 19.31 1.53 15.85
N PRO A 323 18.03 1.42 16.22
CA PRO A 323 17.50 2.03 17.44
C PRO A 323 17.69 1.21 18.72
N PHE A 324 18.42 0.07 18.68
CA PHE A 324 18.66 -0.83 19.82
C PHE A 324 20.09 -1.36 19.90
#